data_AF-A0A0R1DRI9-F1
#
_entry.id   AF-A0A0R1DRI9-F1
#
_cell.length_a   1.000
_cell.length_b   1.000
_cell.length_c   1.000
_cell.angle_alpha   90.00
_cell.angle_beta   90.00
_cell.angle_gamma   90.00
#
_symmetry.space_group_name_H-M   'P 1'
#
loop_
_entity.id
_entity.type
_entity.pdbx_description
1 polymer ?
#
loop_
_entity_poly.entity_id
_entity_poly.type
_entity_poly.pdbx_seq_one_letter_code
_entity_poly.pdbx_strand_id
1 'polypeptide(L)'
;MCVKPRTDLVAEAIILIILAAIAIGLVSARETLEIYHKLLIGVFSSAVLAAILLLIGIFSNKLFTLYAGMAIMLEAAIILFTINVIEWTKGWKYRYLLYGVFYPCFLLYTCYYSLRYALELKRSRD
;
A
#
# COMPACT_ATOMS: atom_id res chain seq x y z
N MET A 1 -20.85 -5.52 19.92
CA MET A 1 -19.92 -4.63 20.65
C MET A 1 -19.25 -3.70 19.64
N CYS A 2 -19.06 -2.41 19.95
CA CYS A 2 -18.38 -1.48 19.04
C CYS A 2 -16.87 -1.69 19.14
N VAL A 3 -16.24 -2.26 18.11
CA VAL A 3 -14.78 -2.43 18.06
C VAL A 3 -14.16 -1.05 17.89
N LYS A 4 -13.25 -0.67 18.79
CA LYS A 4 -12.54 0.61 18.68
C LYS A 4 -11.60 0.56 17.47
N PRO A 5 -11.42 1.69 16.76
CA PRO A 5 -10.47 1.76 15.66
C PRO A 5 -9.06 1.46 16.18
N ARG A 6 -8.34 0.55 15.50
CA ARG A 6 -6.93 0.25 15.83
C ARG A 6 -6.06 1.43 15.41
N THR A 7 -5.56 2.18 16.39
CA THR A 7 -4.69 3.35 16.21
C THR A 7 -3.46 3.05 15.39
N ASP A 8 -2.89 1.84 15.53
CA ASP A 8 -1.70 1.41 14.78
C ASP A 8 -2.00 1.32 13.27
N LEU A 9 -3.16 0.75 12.91
CA LEU A 9 -3.58 0.61 11.51
C LEU A 9 -3.88 1.98 10.87
N VAL A 10 -4.45 2.90 11.65
CA VAL A 10 -4.69 4.28 11.23
C VAL A 10 -3.36 5.00 10.99
N ALA A 11 -2.39 4.85 11.90
CA ALA A 11 -1.06 5.44 11.76
C ALA A 11 -0.34 4.88 10.52
N GLU A 12 -0.38 3.56 10.30
CA GLU A 12 0.19 2.93 9.11
C GLU A 12 -0.42 3.49 7.82
N ALA A 13 -1.75 3.59 7.74
CA ALA A 13 -2.43 4.14 6.56
C ALA A 13 -2.03 5.60 6.29
N ILE A 14 -1.88 6.43 7.33
CA ILE A 14 -1.40 7.81 7.20
C ILE A 14 0.05 7.85 6.69
N ILE A 15 0.93 7.03 7.26
CA ILE A 15 2.33 6.90 6.81
C ILE A 15 2.38 6.50 5.33
N LEU A 16 1.52 5.57 4.92
CA LEU A 16 1.44 5.07 3.54
C LEU A 16 1.06 6.18 2.55
N ILE A 17 0.10 7.03 2.92
CA ILE A 17 -0.31 8.20 2.12
C ILE A 17 0.86 9.18 1.96
N ILE A 18 1.55 9.52 3.05
CA ILE A 18 2.66 10.48 3.04
C ILE A 18 3.82 9.95 2.19
N LEU A 19 4.24 8.70 2.41
CA LEU A 19 5.33 8.08 1.68
C LEU A 19 5.02 7.93 0.18
N ALA A 20 3.79 7.55 -0.16
CA ALA A 20 3.37 7.44 -1.55
C ALA A 20 3.40 8.80 -2.25
N ALA A 21 2.91 9.87 -1.62
CA ALA A 21 2.94 11.22 -2.18
C ALA A 21 4.38 11.72 -2.43
N ILE A 22 5.28 11.51 -1.46
CA ILE A 22 6.71 11.84 -1.61
C ILE A 22 7.32 11.03 -2.77
N ALA A 23 7.03 9.73 -2.85
CA ALA A 23 7.52 8.87 -3.93
C ALA A 23 7.04 9.34 -5.31
N ILE A 24 5.76 9.69 -5.45
CA ILE A 24 5.19 10.25 -6.68
C ILE A 24 5.94 11.53 -7.07
N GLY A 25 6.16 12.44 -6.13
CA GLY A 25 6.90 13.68 -6.39
C GLY A 25 8.33 13.42 -6.90
N LEU A 26 9.06 12.50 -6.24
CA LEU A 26 10.43 12.14 -6.62
C LEU A 26 10.52 11.44 -7.98
N VAL A 27 9.54 10.59 -8.29
CA VAL A 27 9.48 9.89 -9.59
C VAL A 27 9.08 10.85 -10.71
N SER A 28 8.15 11.78 -10.44
CA SER A 28 7.65 12.75 -11.41
C SER A 28 8.67 13.85 -11.76
N ALA A 29 9.59 14.16 -10.84
CA ALA A 29 10.63 15.16 -11.05
C ALA A 29 11.78 14.69 -11.97
N ARG A 30 11.77 13.43 -12.44
CA ARG A 30 12.78 12.92 -13.37
C ARG A 30 12.36 13.20 -14.82
N GLU A 31 13.21 13.90 -15.56
CA GLU A 31 12.95 14.34 -16.95
C GLU A 31 12.73 13.20 -17.96
N THR A 32 13.14 11.97 -17.64
CA THR A 32 12.96 10.78 -18.50
C THR A 32 11.78 9.93 -18.00
N LEU A 33 10.57 10.24 -18.47
CA LEU A 33 9.33 9.46 -18.22
C LEU A 33 9.32 8.14 -19.01
N GLU A 34 10.22 7.23 -18.67
CA GLU A 34 10.20 5.85 -19.16
C GLU A 34 8.94 5.12 -18.67
N ILE A 35 8.55 4.04 -19.36
CA ILE A 35 7.34 3.25 -19.07
C ILE A 35 7.28 2.81 -17.58
N TYR A 36 8.43 2.45 -17.00
CA TYR A 36 8.53 2.06 -15.59
C TYR A 36 8.21 3.20 -14.61
N HIS A 37 8.51 4.45 -14.95
CA HIS A 37 8.16 5.61 -14.11
C HIS A 37 6.65 5.85 -14.11
N LYS A 38 5.99 5.70 -15.26
CA LYS A 38 4.51 5.80 -15.36
C LYS A 38 3.81 4.71 -14.56
N LEU A 39 4.31 3.47 -14.65
CA LEU A 39 3.82 2.35 -13.84
C LEU A 39 3.99 2.62 -12.35
N LEU A 40 5.16 3.10 -11.91
CA LEU A 40 5.40 3.46 -10.51
C LEU A 40 4.42 4.51 -10.00
N ILE A 41 4.19 5.60 -10.75
CA ILE A 41 3.22 6.64 -10.36
C ILE A 41 1.82 6.06 -10.20
N GLY A 42 1.39 5.21 -11.14
CA GLY A 42 0.10 4.52 -11.07
C GLY A 42 -0.01 3.64 -9.83
N VAL A 43 1.03 2.85 -9.54
CA VAL A 43 1.05 1.97 -8.36
C VAL A 43 1.01 2.76 -7.05
N PHE A 44 1.80 3.83 -6.92
CA PHE A 44 1.76 4.67 -5.72
C PHE A 44 0.41 5.38 -5.55
N SER A 45 -0.23 5.77 -6.66
CA SER A 45 -1.57 6.37 -6.63
C SER A 45 -2.63 5.36 -6.18
N SER A 46 -2.57 4.11 -6.66
CA SER A 46 -3.41 3.01 -6.18
C SER A 46 -3.16 2.70 -4.69
N ALA A 47 -1.91 2.79 -4.23
CA ALA A 47 -1.57 2.62 -2.82
C ALA A 47 -2.18 3.72 -1.93
N VAL A 48 -2.21 4.98 -2.39
CA VAL A 48 -2.93 6.07 -1.70
C VAL A 48 -4.43 5.76 -1.61
N LEU A 49 -5.05 5.36 -2.72
CA LEU A 49 -6.47 4.98 -2.74
C LEU A 49 -6.75 3.83 -1.76
N ALA A 50 -5.90 2.83 -1.73
CA ALA A 50 -6.02 1.69 -0.83
C ALA A 50 -5.93 2.12 0.65
N ALA A 51 -5.01 3.01 1.00
CA ALA A 51 -4.88 3.55 2.35
C ALA A 51 -6.12 4.38 2.76
N ILE A 52 -6.70 5.16 1.85
CA ILE A 52 -7.95 5.88 2.10
C ILE A 52 -9.09 4.89 2.35
N LEU A 53 -9.20 3.83 1.54
CA LEU A 53 -10.22 2.79 1.74
C LEU A 53 -10.04 2.06 3.07
N LEU A 54 -8.80 1.80 3.51
CA LEU A 54 -8.54 1.29 4.86
C LEU A 54 -9.07 2.24 5.93
N LEU A 55 -8.72 3.53 5.87
CA LEU A 55 -9.18 4.52 6.85
C LEU A 55 -10.71 4.56 6.91
N ILE A 56 -11.38 4.63 5.75
CA ILE A 56 -12.84 4.59 5.67
C ILE A 56 -13.36 3.28 6.28
N GLY A 57 -12.78 2.14 5.93
CA GLY A 57 -13.19 0.84 6.44
C GLY A 57 -13.04 0.68 7.95
N ILE A 58 -11.96 1.24 8.53
CA ILE A 58 -11.71 1.29 9.97
C ILE A 58 -12.78 2.14 10.66
N PHE A 59 -12.97 3.40 10.22
CA PHE A 59 -13.88 4.33 10.90
C PHE A 59 -15.35 4.01 10.69
N SER A 60 -15.73 3.52 9.51
CA SER A 60 -17.12 3.12 9.20
C SER A 60 -17.45 1.71 9.67
N ASN A 61 -16.46 0.97 10.19
CA ASN A 61 -16.58 -0.44 10.52
C ASN A 61 -17.15 -1.26 9.34
N LYS A 62 -16.77 -0.98 8.09
CA LYS A 62 -17.26 -1.69 6.90
C LYS A 62 -16.22 -2.68 6.40
N LEU A 63 -16.52 -3.98 6.54
CA LEU A 63 -15.68 -5.08 6.06
C LEU A 63 -15.36 -4.96 4.57
N PHE A 64 -16.35 -4.65 3.73
CA PHE A 64 -16.18 -4.56 2.29
C PHE A 64 -15.09 -3.55 1.91
N THR A 65 -15.11 -2.35 2.51
CA THR A 65 -14.13 -1.29 2.23
C THR A 65 -12.73 -1.69 2.70
N LEU A 66 -12.61 -2.37 3.84
CA LEU A 66 -11.32 -2.94 4.31
C LEU A 66 -10.77 -3.97 3.31
N TYR A 67 -11.61 -4.91 2.86
CA TYR A 67 -11.18 -5.93 1.89
C TYR A 67 -10.81 -5.32 0.54
N ALA A 68 -11.55 -4.32 0.06
CA ALA A 68 -11.22 -3.60 -1.16
C ALA A 68 -9.85 -2.90 -1.05
N GLY A 69 -9.58 -2.20 0.07
CA GLY A 69 -8.27 -1.60 0.33
C GLY A 69 -7.14 -2.65 0.35
N MET A 70 -7.34 -3.78 1.04
CA MET A 70 -6.37 -4.88 1.08
C MET A 70 -6.09 -5.49 -0.29
N ALA A 71 -7.11 -5.67 -1.13
CA ALA A 71 -6.93 -6.22 -2.47
C ALA A 71 -6.05 -5.31 -3.35
N ILE A 72 -6.30 -4.00 -3.32
CA ILE A 72 -5.52 -3.02 -4.09
C ILE A 72 -4.06 -2.95 -3.58
N MET A 73 -3.83 -3.01 -2.27
CA MET A 73 -2.45 -3.06 -1.73
C MET A 73 -1.71 -4.33 -2.16
N LEU A 74 -2.39 -5.47 -2.21
CA LEU A 74 -1.79 -6.73 -2.66
C LEU A 74 -1.40 -6.65 -4.15
N GLU A 75 -2.28 -6.11 -4.99
CA GLU A 75 -1.98 -5.86 -6.40
C GLU A 75 -0.78 -4.92 -6.56
N ALA A 76 -0.75 -3.80 -5.83
CA ALA A 76 0.36 -2.87 -5.82
C ALA A 76 1.69 -3.53 -5.40
N ALA A 77 1.67 -4.39 -4.37
CA ALA A 77 2.85 -5.12 -3.91
C ALA A 77 3.38 -6.08 -4.99
N ILE A 78 2.50 -6.80 -5.69
CA ILE A 78 2.88 -7.71 -6.79
C ILE A 78 3.53 -6.94 -7.94
N ILE A 79 2.97 -5.79 -8.33
CA ILE A 79 3.52 -4.98 -9.42
C ILE A 79 4.91 -4.46 -9.03
N LEU A 80 5.09 -3.94 -7.81
CA LEU A 80 6.41 -3.47 -7.35
C LEU A 80 7.44 -4.59 -7.29
N PHE A 81 7.04 -5.77 -6.82
CA PHE A 81 7.92 -6.94 -6.80
C PHE A 81 8.35 -7.33 -8.23
N THR A 82 7.41 -7.33 -9.17
CA THR A 82 7.68 -7.63 -10.58
C THR A 82 8.66 -6.62 -11.18
N ILE A 83 8.45 -5.31 -10.96
CA ILE A 83 9.37 -4.26 -11.40
C ILE A 83 10.75 -4.47 -10.79
N ASN A 84 10.84 -4.79 -9.49
CA ASN A 84 12.11 -5.01 -8.81
C ASN A 84 12.88 -6.21 -9.39
N VAL A 85 12.20 -7.33 -9.65
CA VAL A 85 12.81 -8.51 -10.30
C VAL A 85 13.36 -8.15 -11.68
N ILE A 86 12.60 -7.41 -12.49
CA ILE A 86 13.06 -6.96 -13.81
C ILE A 86 14.29 -6.05 -13.68
N GLU A 87 14.28 -5.07 -12.79
CA GLU A 87 15.41 -4.16 -12.60
C GLU A 87 16.65 -4.89 -12.05
N TRP A 88 16.49 -5.91 -11.19
CA TRP A 88 17.60 -6.76 -10.76
C TRP A 88 18.31 -7.46 -11.92
N THR A 89 17.57 -7.88 -12.96
CA THR A 89 18.18 -8.51 -14.14
C THR A 89 18.98 -7.53 -15.02
N LYS A 90 18.71 -6.22 -14.95
CA LYS A 90 19.35 -5.18 -15.78
C LYS A 90 20.55 -4.50 -15.11
N GLY A 91 20.86 -4.87 -13.87
CA GLY A 91 21.95 -4.28 -13.09
C GLY A 91 21.43 -3.59 -11.84
N TRP A 92 21.94 -4.02 -10.69
CA TRP A 92 21.42 -3.62 -9.38
C TRP A 92 21.75 -2.16 -9.04
N LYS A 93 20.72 -1.31 -8.93
CA LYS A 93 20.86 0.05 -8.37
C LYS A 93 20.30 0.09 -6.96
N TYR A 94 21.09 0.56 -5.99
CA TYR A 94 20.71 0.69 -4.58
C TYR A 94 19.43 1.50 -4.36
N ARG A 95 19.10 2.43 -5.27
CA ARG A 95 17.87 3.23 -5.23
C ARG A 95 16.58 2.40 -5.32
N TYR A 96 16.63 1.17 -5.83
CA TYR A 96 15.45 0.29 -5.90
C TYR A 96 15.21 -0.51 -4.62
N LEU A 97 16.12 -0.49 -3.65
CA LEU A 97 15.94 -1.21 -2.39
C LEU A 97 14.76 -0.63 -1.59
N LEU A 98 14.61 0.70 -1.60
CA LEU A 98 13.51 1.41 -0.96
C LEU A 98 12.15 1.08 -1.59
N TYR A 99 12.05 1.16 -2.92
CA TYR A 99 10.79 1.01 -3.64
C TYR A 99 10.44 -0.44 -3.99
N GLY A 100 11.45 -1.28 -4.21
CA GLY A 100 11.30 -2.65 -4.70
C GLY A 100 11.32 -3.71 -3.61
N VAL A 101 11.82 -3.39 -2.41
CA VAL A 101 11.88 -4.34 -1.28
C VAL A 101 11.11 -3.80 -0.08
N PHE A 102 11.50 -2.64 0.46
CA PHE A 102 10.88 -2.13 1.68
C PHE A 102 9.40 -1.78 1.50
N TYR A 103 9.05 -1.07 0.43
CA TYR A 103 7.67 -0.65 0.18
C TYR A 103 6.69 -1.84 -0.01
N PRO A 104 6.95 -2.84 -0.88
CA PRO A 104 6.04 -3.99 -0.99
C PRO A 104 5.96 -4.81 0.31
N CYS A 105 7.05 -4.95 1.07
CA CYS A 105 6.99 -5.57 2.39
C CYS A 105 6.09 -4.80 3.37
N PHE A 106 6.15 -3.47 3.35
CA PHE A 106 5.29 -2.61 4.15
C PHE A 106 3.81 -2.76 3.76
N LEU A 107 3.49 -2.82 2.45
CA LEU A 107 2.13 -3.08 1.97
C LEU A 107 1.59 -4.43 2.48
N LEU A 108 2.40 -5.49 2.40
CA LEU A 108 2.03 -6.82 2.88
C LEU A 108 1.83 -6.84 4.41
N TYR A 109 2.68 -6.13 5.14
CA TYR A 109 2.55 -5.98 6.59
C TYR A 109 1.24 -5.29 6.97
N THR A 110 0.91 -4.17 6.33
CA THR A 110 -0.36 -3.47 6.57
C THR A 110 -1.56 -4.31 6.15
N CYS A 111 -1.48 -5.09 5.06
CA CYS A 111 -2.51 -6.07 4.70
C CYS A 111 -2.73 -7.11 5.80
N TYR A 112 -1.66 -7.66 6.39
CA TYR A 112 -1.76 -8.64 7.47
C TYR A 112 -2.48 -8.07 8.71
N TYR A 113 -2.13 -6.87 9.14
CA TYR A 113 -2.81 -6.23 10.27
C TYR A 113 -4.25 -5.86 9.95
N SER A 114 -4.51 -5.39 8.72
CA SER A 114 -5.86 -5.08 8.25
C SER A 114 -6.74 -6.33 8.23
N LEU A 115 -6.19 -7.48 7.85
CA LEU A 115 -6.89 -8.76 7.88
C LEU A 115 -7.23 -9.18 9.32
N ARG A 116 -6.28 -9.04 10.26
CA ARG A 116 -6.57 -9.31 11.69
C ARG A 116 -7.70 -8.43 12.21
N TYR A 117 -7.68 -7.14 11.90
CA TYR A 117 -8.77 -6.23 12.26
C TYR A 117 -10.10 -6.63 11.60
N ALA A 118 -10.10 -7.00 10.32
CA ALA A 118 -11.29 -7.45 9.61
C ALA A 118 -11.88 -8.73 10.23
N LEU A 119 -11.04 -9.67 10.67
CA LEU A 119 -11.49 -10.89 11.37
C LEU A 119 -12.09 -10.57 12.74
N GLU A 120 -11.48 -9.66 13.50
CA GLU A 120 -12.05 -9.16 14.77
C GLU A 120 -13.42 -8.51 14.56
N LEU A 121 -13.52 -7.66 13.53
CA LEU A 121 -14.76 -6.98 13.18
C LEU A 121 -15.84 -7.97 12.74
N LYS A 122 -15.48 -9.01 11.98
CA LYS A 122 -16.40 -10.09 11.59
C LYS A 122 -16.90 -10.84 12.83
N ARG A 123 -16.00 -11.28 13.71
CA ARG A 123 -16.34 -11.99 14.95
C ARG A 123 -17.22 -11.18 15.90
N SER A 124 -17.12 -9.84 15.87
CA SER A 124 -17.95 -8.97 16.71
C SER A 124 -19.40 -8.80 16.23
N ARG A 125 -19.69 -9.25 15.00
CA ARG A 125 -21.02 -9.18 14.35
C ARG A 125 -21.78 -10.50 14.42
N ASP A 126 -21.05 -11.60 14.50
CA ASP A 126 -21.57 -12.95 14.76
C ASP A 126 -21.85 -13.14 16.26
#